data_AF-A0A538FDQ4-F1
#
_entry.id   AF-A0A538FDQ4-F1
#
_cell.length_a   1.000
_cell.length_b   1.000
_cell.length_c   1.000
_cell.angle_alpha   90.00
_cell.angle_beta   90.00
_cell.angle_gamma   90.00
#
_symmetry.space_group_name_H-M   'P 1'
#
loop_
_entity.id
_entity.type
_entity.pdbx_description
1 polymer ?
#
loop_
_entity_poly.entity_id
_entity_poly.type
_entity_poly.pdbx_seq_one_letter_code
_entity_poly.pdbx_strand_id
1 'polypeptide(L)'
;MATPRSPAAPLGAKPREESTAPAVDSGADGAPTDEVGTVDHARARGGPMRPSGEGEPGEVGLLAAAAAGRPAAVRSLIDTAGPIVYGFVLARVGGRQELAQDLVQETFLEAVRSSATFRGDSAVSTWLCAIARHRIARHYRAERRREVVDSGLVAVTGEASGEPPAEDAIEGVDRRDEVMSALGRLPVLHRQVLVLKYLDELSVEEVADELGRSRVQVQSLLQRARDGLRRQLEQGHG
;
A
#
# COMPACT_ATOMS: atom_id res chain seq x y z
N MET A 1 49.54 -8.24 47.19
CA MET A 1 48.71 -8.23 48.42
C MET A 1 47.99 -6.89 48.49
N ALA A 2 47.00 -6.75 49.39
CA ALA A 2 46.07 -5.61 49.56
C ALA A 2 44.93 -5.51 48.51
N THR A 3 43.74 -5.93 48.95
CA THR A 3 42.39 -5.44 48.55
C THR A 3 42.15 -4.02 49.15
N PRO A 4 41.09 -3.25 48.83
CA PRO A 4 39.69 -3.63 48.52
C PRO A 4 39.17 -2.96 47.20
N ARG A 5 37.88 -2.74 46.85
CA ARG A 5 36.62 -2.65 47.61
C ARG A 5 35.40 -2.83 46.67
N SER A 6 34.28 -3.35 47.18
CA SER A 6 32.94 -3.23 46.56
C SER A 6 32.29 -1.90 46.99
N PRO A 7 31.22 -1.38 46.33
CA PRO A 7 29.86 -1.78 46.76
C PRO A 7 28.73 -1.70 45.71
N ALA A 8 27.56 -2.18 46.15
CA ALA A 8 26.19 -1.69 45.87
C ALA A 8 25.49 -2.01 44.52
N ALA A 9 24.28 -2.56 44.67
CA ALA A 9 23.18 -2.52 43.73
C ALA A 9 21.99 -1.74 44.38
N PRO A 10 20.71 -1.93 44.02
CA PRO A 10 19.98 -1.00 43.14
C PRO A 10 18.92 -0.15 43.85
N LEU A 11 18.48 0.92 43.17
CA LEU A 11 17.22 1.64 43.40
C LEU A 11 16.40 1.68 42.09
N GLY A 12 15.08 1.82 42.08
CA GLY A 12 14.16 1.81 43.23
C GLY A 12 12.95 2.74 43.06
N ALA A 13 11.77 2.16 42.81
CA ALA A 13 10.43 2.75 42.93
C ALA A 13 9.99 3.89 41.95
N LYS A 14 8.68 4.22 42.01
CA LYS A 14 7.93 5.15 41.14
C LYS A 14 7.04 6.11 41.95
N PRO A 15 6.89 7.37 41.50
CA PRO A 15 5.67 8.19 41.52
C PRO A 15 4.88 8.04 40.19
N ARG A 16 3.60 8.39 39.98
CA ARG A 16 2.41 8.70 40.81
C ARG A 16 2.39 9.98 41.69
N GLU A 17 1.26 10.71 41.82
CA GLU A 17 -0.05 10.60 41.14
C GLU A 17 -0.05 11.28 39.75
N GLU A 18 -0.78 12.32 39.31
CA GLU A 18 -1.89 13.17 39.79
C GLU A 18 -2.51 13.84 38.53
N SER A 19 -3.80 14.02 38.25
CA SER A 19 -5.10 13.99 38.96
C SER A 19 -5.65 15.33 39.50
N THR A 20 -6.08 16.23 38.60
CA THR A 20 -7.05 17.30 38.92
C THR A 20 -7.93 17.60 37.71
N ALA A 21 -9.24 17.68 37.94
CA ALA A 21 -10.22 18.31 37.06
C ALA A 21 -10.97 19.39 37.87
N PRO A 22 -11.58 20.37 37.20
CA PRO A 22 -12.81 21.00 37.69
C PRO A 22 -14.00 20.62 36.79
N ALA A 23 -15.21 20.78 37.32
CA ALA A 23 -16.45 20.35 36.68
C ALA A 23 -17.50 21.47 36.66
N VAL A 24 -18.39 21.39 35.66
CA VAL A 24 -19.74 21.96 35.54
C VAL A 24 -20.00 23.44 35.88
N ASP A 25 -20.71 24.10 34.98
CA ASP A 25 -22.02 24.68 35.33
C ASP A 25 -23.01 24.45 34.17
N SER A 26 -24.32 24.60 34.43
CA SER A 26 -25.40 24.34 33.46
C SER A 26 -26.12 25.64 33.05
N GLY A 27 -26.32 25.82 31.74
CA GLY A 27 -27.22 26.84 31.18
C GLY A 27 -28.06 26.20 30.08
N ALA A 28 -29.38 26.33 30.16
CA ALA A 28 -30.32 25.63 29.28
C ALA A 28 -31.26 26.59 28.54
N ASP A 29 -31.90 26.03 27.51
CA ASP A 29 -33.09 26.53 26.80
C ASP A 29 -32.85 27.67 25.78
N GLY A 30 -33.76 27.78 24.79
CA GLY A 30 -33.76 28.84 23.76
C GLY A 30 -33.60 28.38 22.30
N ALA A 31 -34.64 27.77 21.74
CA ALA A 31 -34.93 27.75 20.30
C ALA A 31 -36.37 28.28 20.08
N PRO A 32 -36.83 28.65 18.86
CA PRO A 32 -36.18 28.64 17.54
C PRO A 32 -35.97 30.11 17.03
N THR A 33 -35.79 30.47 15.75
CA THR A 33 -36.65 30.31 14.54
C THR A 33 -35.85 30.34 13.22
N ASP A 34 -36.40 29.67 12.20
CA ASP A 34 -36.39 29.96 10.75
C ASP A 34 -35.33 30.91 10.14
N GLU A 35 -34.63 30.41 9.12
CA GLU A 35 -34.70 30.98 7.76
C GLU A 35 -34.67 29.84 6.71
N VAL A 36 -35.36 30.03 5.58
CA VAL A 36 -35.66 28.95 4.61
C VAL A 36 -35.05 29.26 3.23
N GLY A 37 -33.93 28.60 2.90
CA GLY A 37 -33.17 28.79 1.66
C GLY A 37 -33.45 27.74 0.58
N THR A 38 -34.60 27.82 -0.10
CA THR A 38 -34.94 26.91 -1.22
C THR A 38 -34.12 27.19 -2.47
N VAL A 39 -33.47 26.16 -3.02
CA VAL A 39 -33.19 26.05 -4.47
C VAL A 39 -33.53 24.64 -4.94
N ASP A 40 -34.30 24.55 -6.03
CA ASP A 40 -34.82 23.31 -6.62
C ASP A 40 -33.96 22.83 -7.79
N HIS A 41 -33.59 21.54 -7.80
CA HIS A 41 -33.08 20.84 -8.99
C HIS A 41 -33.73 19.46 -9.17
N ALA A 42 -35.04 19.46 -9.34
CA ALA A 42 -35.81 18.28 -9.66
C ALA A 42 -35.50 17.70 -11.07
N ARG A 43 -35.31 16.37 -11.07
CA ARG A 43 -35.99 15.39 -11.95
C ARG A 43 -35.24 14.82 -13.18
N ALA A 44 -35.36 13.48 -13.27
CA ALA A 44 -35.09 12.61 -14.42
C ALA A 44 -33.61 12.45 -14.84
N ARG A 45 -33.11 11.23 -15.06
CA ARG A 45 -33.83 10.09 -15.69
C ARG A 45 -33.78 8.80 -14.86
N GLY A 46 -34.91 8.11 -14.78
CA GLY A 46 -34.92 6.71 -14.38
C GLY A 46 -34.50 5.83 -15.55
N GLY A 47 -33.31 5.23 -15.47
CA GLY A 47 -32.99 4.02 -16.23
C GLY A 47 -33.72 2.81 -15.61
N PRO A 48 -33.94 1.71 -16.36
CA PRO A 48 -34.68 0.57 -15.85
C PRO A 48 -33.92 -0.12 -14.71
N MET A 49 -34.56 -0.18 -13.55
CA MET A 49 -34.25 -1.17 -12.51
C MET A 49 -34.24 -2.56 -13.17
N ARG A 50 -33.16 -3.34 -12.99
CA ARG A 50 -33.09 -4.75 -13.41
C ARG A 50 -33.25 -5.66 -12.18
N PRO A 51 -34.48 -6.00 -11.75
CA PRO A 51 -34.70 -6.93 -10.64
C PRO A 51 -34.44 -8.38 -11.07
N SER A 52 -33.18 -8.79 -11.17
CA SER A 52 -32.76 -10.20 -11.35
C SER A 52 -31.35 -10.41 -10.82
N GLY A 53 -31.17 -10.25 -9.51
CA GLY A 53 -29.93 -10.59 -8.79
C GLY A 53 -29.97 -12.02 -8.28
N GLU A 54 -29.94 -13.01 -9.17
CA GLU A 54 -29.95 -14.42 -8.78
C GLU A 54 -28.55 -14.90 -8.36
N GLY A 55 -28.39 -15.26 -7.09
CA GLY A 55 -27.45 -16.29 -6.64
C GLY A 55 -25.95 -15.98 -6.59
N GLU A 56 -25.43 -14.98 -7.32
CA GLU A 56 -23.98 -14.70 -7.33
C GLU A 56 -23.44 -14.36 -5.93
N PRO A 57 -22.50 -15.16 -5.37
CA PRO A 57 -21.95 -14.88 -4.05
C PRO A 57 -21.07 -13.63 -4.09
N GLY A 58 -21.31 -12.67 -3.20
CA GLY A 58 -20.39 -11.54 -3.00
C GLY A 58 -18.99 -12.02 -2.58
N GLU A 59 -17.96 -11.18 -2.75
CA GLU A 59 -16.54 -11.57 -2.59
C GLU A 59 -16.25 -12.40 -1.33
N VAL A 60 -16.90 -12.09 -0.21
CA VAL A 60 -16.77 -12.80 1.08
C VAL A 60 -17.21 -14.27 0.99
N GLY A 61 -18.33 -14.53 0.30
CA GLY A 61 -18.82 -15.88 0.05
C GLY A 61 -17.92 -16.66 -0.91
N LEU A 62 -17.36 -15.98 -1.91
CA LEU A 62 -16.36 -16.56 -2.81
C LEU A 62 -15.06 -16.90 -2.07
N LEU A 63 -14.57 -16.02 -1.20
CA LEU A 63 -13.39 -16.29 -0.35
C LEU A 63 -13.62 -17.50 0.56
N ALA A 64 -14.76 -17.58 1.25
CA ALA A 64 -15.09 -18.71 2.11
C ALA A 64 -15.24 -20.03 1.31
N ALA A 65 -15.81 -19.98 0.10
CA ALA A 65 -15.94 -21.14 -0.76
C ALA A 65 -14.61 -21.56 -1.42
N ALA A 66 -13.72 -20.62 -1.72
CA ALA A 66 -12.36 -20.86 -2.20
C ALA A 66 -11.49 -21.48 -1.08
N ALA A 67 -11.60 -21.00 0.15
CA ALA A 67 -10.99 -21.60 1.34
C ALA A 67 -11.46 -23.04 1.58
N ALA A 68 -12.74 -23.32 1.32
CA ALA A 68 -13.31 -24.68 1.31
C ALA A 68 -12.93 -25.51 0.06
N GLY A 69 -11.96 -25.07 -0.75
CA GLY A 69 -11.41 -25.83 -1.87
C GLY A 69 -12.28 -25.91 -3.12
N ARG A 70 -13.35 -25.10 -3.26
CA ARG A 70 -14.24 -25.15 -4.44
C ARG A 70 -13.60 -24.42 -5.64
N PRO A 71 -13.21 -25.10 -6.74
CA PRO A 71 -12.45 -24.45 -7.82
C PRO A 71 -13.22 -23.34 -8.56
N ALA A 72 -14.54 -23.47 -8.66
CA ALA A 72 -15.39 -22.42 -9.25
C ALA A 72 -15.34 -21.11 -8.44
N ALA A 73 -15.35 -21.19 -7.11
CA ALA A 73 -15.27 -20.01 -6.25
C ALA A 73 -13.88 -19.35 -6.28
N VAL A 74 -12.81 -20.14 -6.42
CA VAL A 74 -11.46 -19.60 -6.67
C VAL A 74 -11.44 -18.80 -7.97
N ARG A 75 -12.06 -19.31 -9.04
CA ARG A 75 -12.16 -18.61 -10.33
C ARG A 75 -12.95 -17.31 -10.19
N SER A 76 -14.20 -17.34 -9.72
CA SER A 76 -15.02 -16.12 -9.58
C SER A 76 -14.38 -15.06 -8.66
N LEU A 77 -13.63 -15.48 -7.63
CA LEU A 77 -12.89 -14.57 -6.75
C LEU A 77 -11.74 -13.85 -7.50
N ILE A 78 -11.01 -14.58 -8.35
CA ILE A 78 -9.97 -14.02 -9.22
C ILE A 78 -10.58 -13.13 -10.30
N ASP A 79 -11.67 -13.55 -10.93
CA ASP A 79 -12.34 -12.77 -11.99
C ASP A 79 -12.90 -11.44 -11.43
N THR A 80 -13.38 -11.43 -10.18
CA THR A 80 -13.95 -10.24 -9.52
C THR A 80 -12.87 -9.32 -8.92
N ALA A 81 -12.00 -9.85 -8.05
CA ALA A 81 -11.04 -9.04 -7.31
C ALA A 81 -9.66 -8.93 -8.00
N GLY A 82 -9.34 -9.85 -8.90
CA GLY A 82 -8.05 -9.92 -9.60
C GLY A 82 -7.66 -8.66 -10.36
N PRO A 83 -8.56 -8.01 -11.13
CA PRO A 83 -8.24 -6.75 -11.82
C PRO A 83 -7.82 -5.63 -10.86
N ILE A 84 -8.47 -5.54 -9.70
CA ILE A 84 -8.17 -4.54 -8.66
C ILE A 84 -6.79 -4.82 -8.04
N VAL A 85 -6.53 -6.07 -7.64
CA VAL A 85 -5.26 -6.48 -7.02
C VAL A 85 -4.11 -6.40 -8.03
N TYR A 86 -4.32 -6.77 -9.29
CA TYR A 86 -3.33 -6.62 -10.36
C TYR A 86 -3.00 -5.16 -10.62
N GLY A 87 -4.00 -4.27 -10.74
CA GLY A 87 -3.78 -2.83 -10.87
C GLY A 87 -2.99 -2.25 -9.68
N PHE A 88 -3.33 -2.66 -8.45
CA PHE A 88 -2.64 -2.28 -7.22
C PHE A 88 -1.18 -2.73 -7.19
N VAL A 89 -0.90 -3.97 -7.62
CA VAL A 89 0.44 -4.56 -7.67
C VAL A 89 1.27 -3.95 -8.80
N LEU A 90 0.73 -3.87 -10.02
CA LEU A 90 1.42 -3.34 -11.20
C LEU A 90 1.95 -1.92 -10.96
N ALA A 91 1.11 -1.07 -10.36
CA ALA A 91 1.46 0.29 -9.91
C ALA A 91 2.64 0.34 -8.94
N ARG A 92 2.85 -0.72 -8.14
CA ARG A 92 3.86 -0.79 -7.07
C ARG A 92 5.13 -1.55 -7.48
N VAL A 93 5.09 -2.34 -8.54
CA VAL A 93 6.27 -3.03 -9.11
C VAL A 93 6.99 -2.27 -10.22
N GLY A 94 6.46 -1.11 -10.63
CA GLY A 94 7.03 -0.29 -11.71
C GLY A 94 6.76 -0.88 -13.09
N GLY A 95 5.51 -1.27 -13.37
CA GLY A 95 5.07 -1.73 -14.70
C GLY A 95 5.52 -3.15 -15.09
N ARG A 96 6.38 -3.79 -14.27
CA ARG A 96 6.89 -5.15 -14.47
C ARG A 96 5.76 -6.20 -14.47
N GLN A 97 5.19 -6.47 -15.64
CA GLN A 97 3.98 -7.28 -15.80
C GLN A 97 4.12 -8.71 -15.27
N GLU A 98 5.18 -9.43 -15.64
CA GLU A 98 5.46 -10.80 -15.17
C GLU A 98 5.49 -10.87 -13.63
N LEU A 99 6.25 -9.97 -13.01
CA LEU A 99 6.34 -9.86 -11.55
C LEU A 99 4.99 -9.48 -10.91
N ALA A 100 4.16 -8.67 -11.59
CA ALA A 100 2.83 -8.37 -11.11
C ALA A 100 1.93 -9.62 -11.14
N GLN A 101 2.01 -10.44 -12.19
CA GLN A 101 1.28 -11.71 -12.28
C GLN A 101 1.74 -12.70 -11.19
N ASP A 102 3.04 -12.85 -10.96
CA ASP A 102 3.60 -13.69 -9.89
C ASP A 102 3.14 -13.25 -8.49
N LEU A 103 3.23 -11.96 -8.18
CA LEU A 103 2.84 -11.45 -6.86
C LEU A 103 1.31 -11.49 -6.65
N VAL A 104 0.51 -11.36 -7.70
CA VAL A 104 -0.95 -11.61 -7.65
C VAL A 104 -1.24 -13.08 -7.37
N GLN A 105 -0.56 -14.01 -8.04
CA GLN A 105 -0.70 -15.45 -7.77
C GLN A 105 -0.29 -15.80 -6.32
N GLU A 106 0.86 -15.32 -5.84
CA GLU A 106 1.24 -15.49 -4.41
C GLU A 106 0.20 -14.88 -3.46
N THR A 107 -0.44 -13.77 -3.84
CA THR A 107 -1.46 -13.09 -3.03
C THR A 107 -2.73 -13.93 -2.91
N PHE A 108 -3.28 -14.43 -4.01
CA PHE A 108 -4.48 -15.29 -3.96
C PHE A 108 -4.21 -16.63 -3.27
N LEU A 109 -3.04 -17.24 -3.50
CA LEU A 109 -2.63 -18.46 -2.79
C LEU A 109 -2.52 -18.24 -1.28
N GLU A 110 -2.05 -17.06 -0.84
CA GLU A 110 -2.01 -16.72 0.57
C GLU A 110 -3.39 -16.36 1.13
N ALA A 111 -4.24 -15.70 0.36
CA ALA A 111 -5.60 -15.34 0.75
C ALA A 111 -6.48 -16.58 1.04
N VAL A 112 -6.34 -17.64 0.25
CA VAL A 112 -7.00 -18.93 0.52
C VAL A 112 -6.55 -19.52 1.87
N ARG A 113 -5.23 -19.51 2.15
CA ARG A 113 -4.64 -20.03 3.40
C ARG A 113 -4.96 -19.20 4.64
N SER A 114 -4.97 -17.87 4.48
CA SER A 114 -5.17 -16.90 5.55
C SER A 114 -6.62 -16.40 5.67
N SER A 115 -7.54 -16.96 4.88
CA SER A 115 -8.97 -16.63 4.84
C SER A 115 -9.64 -16.50 6.21
N ALA A 116 -9.29 -17.36 7.17
CA ALA A 116 -9.79 -17.32 8.56
C ALA A 116 -9.38 -16.05 9.36
N THR A 117 -8.48 -15.22 8.84
CA THR A 117 -8.08 -13.93 9.43
C THR A 117 -8.88 -12.75 8.87
N PHE A 118 -9.65 -12.94 7.80
CA PHE A 118 -10.53 -11.91 7.25
C PHE A 118 -11.77 -11.73 8.14
N ARG A 119 -11.94 -10.54 8.72
CA ARG A 119 -13.02 -10.26 9.69
C ARG A 119 -14.30 -9.69 9.09
N GLY A 120 -14.29 -9.26 7.84
CA GLY A 120 -15.42 -8.55 7.20
C GLY A 120 -15.36 -7.02 7.31
N ASP A 121 -14.39 -6.45 8.04
CA ASP A 121 -14.23 -4.99 8.26
C ASP A 121 -13.98 -4.16 6.99
N SER A 122 -13.79 -4.78 5.82
CA SER A 122 -13.50 -4.15 4.53
C SER A 122 -13.86 -5.09 3.37
N ALA A 123 -13.83 -4.61 2.12
CA ALA A 123 -13.98 -5.48 0.95
C ALA A 123 -12.82 -6.50 0.87
N VAL A 124 -13.06 -7.67 0.28
CA VAL A 124 -12.04 -8.71 0.15
C VAL A 124 -10.94 -8.22 -0.78
N SER A 125 -11.27 -7.49 -1.84
CA SER A 125 -10.31 -6.78 -2.69
C SER A 125 -9.40 -5.81 -1.90
N THR A 126 -9.92 -5.09 -0.90
CA THR A 126 -9.10 -4.23 -0.01
C THR A 126 -8.14 -5.05 0.85
N TRP A 127 -8.61 -6.16 1.43
CA TRP A 127 -7.79 -7.07 2.24
C TRP A 127 -6.74 -7.82 1.40
N LEU A 128 -7.07 -8.22 0.17
CA LEU A 128 -6.13 -8.78 -0.80
C LEU A 128 -5.01 -7.78 -1.14
N CYS A 129 -5.33 -6.49 -1.34
CA CYS A 129 -4.32 -5.45 -1.52
C CYS A 129 -3.41 -5.29 -0.29
N ALA A 130 -3.92 -5.50 0.93
CA ALA A 130 -3.09 -5.53 2.14
C ALA A 130 -2.13 -6.74 2.15
N ILE A 131 -2.56 -7.94 1.74
CA ILE A 131 -1.68 -9.10 1.56
C ILE A 131 -0.63 -8.81 0.47
N ALA A 132 -1.06 -8.25 -0.67
CA ALA A 132 -0.20 -7.89 -1.79
C ALA A 132 0.91 -6.91 -1.38
N ARG A 133 0.60 -5.91 -0.54
CA ARG A 133 1.62 -4.98 -0.01
C ARG A 133 2.75 -5.71 0.72
N HIS A 134 2.41 -6.70 1.56
CA HIS A 134 3.41 -7.54 2.24
C HIS A 134 4.22 -8.40 1.26
N ARG A 135 3.60 -8.89 0.17
CA ARG A 135 4.28 -9.65 -0.89
C ARG A 135 5.27 -8.80 -1.66
N ILE A 136 4.87 -7.59 -2.09
CA ILE A 136 5.71 -6.58 -2.74
C ILE A 136 6.89 -6.21 -1.83
N ALA A 137 6.64 -5.91 -0.56
CA ALA A 137 7.69 -5.57 0.40
C ALA A 137 8.64 -6.75 0.65
N ARG A 138 8.13 -7.99 0.74
CA ARG A 138 8.96 -9.21 0.83
C ARG A 138 9.84 -9.41 -0.41
N HIS A 139 9.30 -9.17 -1.60
CA HIS A 139 10.05 -9.21 -2.86
C HIS A 139 11.18 -8.19 -2.85
N TYR A 140 10.90 -6.89 -2.64
CA TYR A 140 11.93 -5.84 -2.63
C TYR A 140 12.99 -6.06 -1.54
N ARG A 141 12.60 -6.52 -0.34
CA ARG A 141 13.56 -6.88 0.71
C ARG A 141 14.45 -8.08 0.31
N ALA A 142 14.02 -8.95 -0.61
CA ALA A 142 14.82 -10.06 -1.14
C ALA A 142 15.67 -9.66 -2.36
N GLU A 143 15.11 -8.89 -3.30
CA GLU A 143 15.79 -8.29 -4.45
C GLU A 143 17.05 -7.54 -3.98
N ARG A 144 16.89 -6.65 -2.99
CA ARG A 144 17.98 -5.93 -2.33
C ARG A 144 19.06 -6.79 -1.66
N ARG A 145 18.72 -7.99 -1.18
CA ARG A 145 19.73 -8.89 -0.57
C ARG A 145 20.60 -9.55 -1.65
N ARG A 146 20.06 -9.72 -2.87
CA ARG A 146 20.84 -10.18 -4.02
C ARG A 146 21.81 -9.07 -4.46
N GLU A 147 21.31 -7.85 -4.65
CA GLU A 147 22.14 -6.65 -4.93
C GLU A 147 23.33 -6.54 -3.95
N VAL A 148 23.07 -6.57 -2.64
CA VAL A 148 24.13 -6.39 -1.61
C VAL A 148 25.13 -7.54 -1.56
N VAL A 149 24.74 -8.78 -1.89
CA VAL A 149 25.65 -9.94 -1.92
C VAL A 149 26.52 -9.94 -3.18
N ASP A 150 25.96 -9.50 -4.31
CA ASP A 150 26.65 -9.44 -5.60
C ASP A 150 27.62 -8.24 -5.70
N SER A 151 27.21 -7.06 -5.20
CA SER A 151 27.92 -5.79 -5.41
C SER A 151 28.92 -5.38 -4.32
N GLY A 152 29.24 -6.25 -3.34
CA GLY A 152 30.44 -6.11 -2.49
C GLY A 152 30.67 -4.76 -1.77
N LEU A 153 29.60 -4.02 -1.43
CA LEU A 153 29.60 -2.67 -0.86
C LEU A 153 29.98 -1.50 -1.79
N VAL A 154 29.72 -1.57 -3.10
CA VAL A 154 29.50 -0.35 -3.93
C VAL A 154 28.24 -0.52 -4.79
N ALA A 155 27.32 0.44 -4.72
CA ALA A 155 26.14 0.50 -5.59
C ALA A 155 25.72 1.95 -5.88
N VAL A 156 26.54 2.64 -6.68
CA VAL A 156 26.13 3.77 -7.52
C VAL A 156 26.52 3.38 -8.95
N THR A 157 25.66 3.70 -9.93
CA THR A 157 25.62 3.16 -11.31
C THR A 157 25.13 1.70 -11.40
N GLY A 158 24.70 1.32 -12.61
CA GLY A 158 23.97 0.06 -12.88
C GLY A 158 22.64 0.31 -13.58
N GLU A 159 22.67 0.75 -14.84
CA GLU A 159 21.47 0.79 -15.69
C GLU A 159 21.02 -0.62 -16.08
N ALA A 160 19.71 -0.86 -16.02
CA ALA A 160 19.07 -2.09 -16.47
C ALA A 160 18.02 -1.74 -17.55
N SER A 161 18.47 -1.64 -18.81
CA SER A 161 17.59 -1.42 -19.95
C SER A 161 16.79 -2.69 -20.25
N GLY A 162 15.50 -2.67 -19.90
CA GLY A 162 14.50 -3.63 -20.33
C GLY A 162 13.31 -2.87 -20.87
N GLU A 163 13.27 -2.66 -22.19
CA GLU A 163 12.20 -1.95 -22.88
C GLU A 163 10.92 -2.82 -22.89
N PRO A 164 9.78 -2.36 -22.34
CA PRO A 164 8.52 -3.06 -22.49
C PRO A 164 7.96 -2.83 -23.91
N PRO A 165 7.30 -3.82 -24.54
CA PRO A 165 6.58 -3.59 -25.78
C PRO A 165 5.38 -2.66 -25.53
N ALA A 166 5.17 -1.70 -26.44
CA ALA A 166 4.10 -0.71 -26.37
C ALA A 166 2.90 -1.08 -27.26
N GLU A 167 1.69 -0.83 -26.80
CA GLU A 167 0.46 -0.87 -27.61
C GLU A 167 -0.64 0.05 -27.01
N ASP A 168 -0.78 1.23 -27.64
CA ASP A 168 -1.87 2.22 -27.69
C ASP A 168 -2.97 2.29 -26.59
N ALA A 169 -3.01 3.42 -25.86
CA ALA A 169 -4.25 4.04 -25.34
C ALA A 169 -4.09 5.57 -25.14
N ILE A 170 -4.01 6.25 -26.28
CA ILE A 170 -3.52 7.61 -26.55
C ILE A 170 -3.79 8.68 -25.46
N GLU A 171 -2.74 9.46 -25.18
CA GLU A 171 -2.62 10.65 -24.32
C GLU A 171 -2.85 10.42 -22.82
N GLY A 172 -3.92 9.69 -22.46
CA GLY A 172 -4.28 9.42 -21.05
C GLY A 172 -3.51 8.25 -20.42
N VAL A 173 -3.27 7.18 -21.19
CA VAL A 173 -2.53 6.00 -20.69
C VAL A 173 -1.03 6.16 -20.96
N ASP A 174 -0.64 6.80 -22.06
CA ASP A 174 0.76 7.13 -22.39
C ASP A 174 1.47 7.74 -21.18
N ARG A 175 0.88 8.79 -20.58
CA ARG A 175 1.44 9.46 -19.39
C ARG A 175 1.50 8.60 -18.13
N ARG A 176 0.61 7.62 -18.00
CA ARG A 176 0.65 6.63 -16.92
C ARG A 176 1.80 5.66 -17.14
N ASP A 177 1.91 5.11 -18.35
CA ASP A 177 2.84 4.03 -18.64
C ASP A 177 4.29 4.53 -18.85
N GLU A 178 4.47 5.79 -19.26
CA GLU A 178 5.70 6.57 -19.06
C GLU A 178 6.16 6.55 -17.60
N VAL A 179 5.27 6.92 -16.66
CA VAL A 179 5.58 6.96 -15.22
C VAL A 179 5.83 5.56 -14.68
N MET A 180 5.10 4.54 -15.16
CA MET A 180 5.34 3.16 -14.79
C MET A 180 6.70 2.64 -15.28
N SER A 181 7.06 2.91 -16.55
CA SER A 181 8.35 2.61 -17.16
C SER A 181 9.49 3.33 -16.44
N ALA A 182 9.35 4.63 -16.20
CA ALA A 182 10.33 5.44 -15.50
C ALA A 182 10.55 4.96 -14.05
N LEU A 183 9.48 4.56 -13.34
CA LEU A 183 9.59 3.89 -12.03
C LEU A 183 10.27 2.51 -12.14
N GLY A 184 9.98 1.73 -13.18
CA GLY A 184 10.61 0.44 -13.46
C GLY A 184 12.13 0.55 -13.65
N ARG A 185 12.59 1.59 -14.35
CA ARG A 185 14.01 1.92 -14.60
C ARG A 185 14.77 2.47 -13.37
N LEU A 186 14.09 2.77 -12.26
CA LEU A 186 14.78 3.18 -11.03
C LEU A 186 15.43 2.01 -10.27
N PRO A 187 16.55 2.27 -9.54
CA PRO A 187 17.05 1.36 -8.52
C PRO A 187 15.95 0.98 -7.52
N VAL A 188 15.95 -0.27 -7.04
CA VAL A 188 14.89 -0.87 -6.20
C VAL A 188 14.51 0.05 -5.02
N LEU A 189 15.50 0.60 -4.33
CA LEU A 189 15.30 1.48 -3.18
C LEU A 189 14.70 2.86 -3.52
N HIS A 190 14.95 3.38 -4.72
CA HIS A 190 14.34 4.63 -5.18
C HIS A 190 12.88 4.40 -5.56
N ARG A 191 12.57 3.32 -6.29
CA ARG A 191 11.18 2.90 -6.56
C ARG A 191 10.42 2.64 -5.26
N GLN A 192 10.98 1.86 -4.33
CA GLN A 192 10.31 1.50 -3.08
C GLN A 192 9.99 2.73 -2.20
N VAL A 193 10.92 3.68 -2.04
CA VAL A 193 10.67 4.87 -1.20
C VAL A 193 9.62 5.81 -1.81
N LEU A 194 9.56 5.91 -3.14
CA LEU A 194 8.54 6.71 -3.84
C LEU A 194 7.16 6.05 -3.75
N VAL A 195 7.07 4.74 -4.00
CA VAL A 195 5.82 3.97 -3.88
C VAL A 195 5.24 4.09 -2.48
N LEU A 196 6.05 3.87 -1.43
CA LEU A 196 5.56 3.96 -0.05
C LEU A 196 5.09 5.37 0.32
N LYS A 197 5.79 6.44 -0.13
CA LYS A 197 5.41 7.83 0.17
C LYS A 197 4.22 8.34 -0.65
N TYR A 198 4.05 7.90 -1.89
CA TYR A 198 3.12 8.54 -2.84
C TYR A 198 1.98 7.64 -3.35
N LEU A 199 2.12 6.31 -3.31
CA LEU A 199 1.06 5.36 -3.71
C LEU A 199 0.42 4.66 -2.50
N ASP A 200 1.18 4.48 -1.41
CA ASP A 200 0.67 4.03 -0.10
C ASP A 200 0.57 5.20 0.92
N GLU A 201 0.80 6.44 0.47
CA GLU A 201 0.65 7.72 1.19
C GLU A 201 1.41 7.94 2.52
N LEU A 202 2.08 6.91 3.04
CA LEU A 202 2.76 6.83 4.33
C LEU A 202 3.61 8.06 4.70
N SER A 203 3.65 8.44 5.97
CA SER A 203 4.53 9.48 6.52
C SER A 203 6.03 9.15 6.31
N VAL A 204 6.91 10.14 6.48
CA VAL A 204 8.37 9.91 6.35
C VAL A 204 8.88 8.96 7.45
N GLU A 205 8.18 8.98 8.57
CA GLU A 205 8.35 8.18 9.77
C GLU A 205 7.94 6.71 9.51
N GLU A 206 6.73 6.45 9.03
CA GLU A 206 6.29 5.09 8.65
C GLU A 206 7.14 4.49 7.51
N VAL A 207 7.57 5.31 6.54
CA VAL A 207 8.52 4.90 5.50
C VAL A 207 9.90 4.57 6.08
N ALA A 208 10.30 5.17 7.19
CA ALA A 208 11.55 4.86 7.88
C ALA A 208 11.47 3.51 8.60
N ASP A 209 10.35 3.23 9.28
CA ASP A 209 10.11 1.96 9.97
C ASP A 209 10.01 0.79 8.96
N GLU A 210 9.17 0.90 7.93
CA GLU A 210 8.98 -0.13 6.89
C GLU A 210 10.28 -0.44 6.11
N LEU A 211 11.17 0.55 5.95
CA LEU A 211 12.46 0.37 5.29
C LEU A 211 13.62 0.04 6.23
N GLY A 212 13.42 0.04 7.55
CA GLY A 212 14.46 -0.16 8.56
C GLY A 212 15.58 0.89 8.51
N ARG A 213 15.20 2.18 8.54
CA ARG A 213 16.12 3.34 8.38
C ARG A 213 15.82 4.47 9.35
N SER A 214 16.71 5.45 9.42
CA SER A 214 16.39 6.72 10.07
C SER A 214 15.62 7.68 9.14
N ARG A 215 14.79 8.55 9.73
CA ARG A 215 14.07 9.63 9.05
C ARG A 215 14.95 10.45 8.09
N VAL A 216 16.17 10.79 8.52
CA VAL A 216 17.14 11.58 7.75
C VAL A 216 17.63 10.81 6.52
N GLN A 217 17.87 9.50 6.65
CA GLN A 217 18.21 8.65 5.51
C GLN A 217 17.05 8.55 4.52
N VAL A 218 15.80 8.45 4.99
CA VAL A 218 14.60 8.46 4.12
C VAL A 218 14.44 9.78 3.38
N GLN A 219 14.66 10.93 4.02
CA GLN A 219 14.60 12.24 3.36
C GLN A 219 15.67 12.37 2.26
N SER A 220 16.91 11.94 2.54
CA SER A 220 18.00 11.87 1.54
C SER A 220 17.71 10.89 0.40
N LEU A 221 17.02 9.78 0.68
CA LEU A 221 16.64 8.77 -0.30
C LEU A 221 15.49 9.26 -1.18
N LEU A 222 14.45 9.87 -0.60
CA LEU A 222 13.34 10.49 -1.31
C LEU A 222 13.81 11.56 -2.29
N GLN A 223 14.76 12.42 -1.89
CA GLN A 223 15.29 13.45 -2.79
C GLN A 223 15.98 12.82 -4.00
N ARG A 224 16.95 11.92 -3.77
CA ARG A 224 17.66 11.21 -4.85
C ARG A 224 16.73 10.38 -5.73
N ALA A 225 15.67 9.81 -5.16
CA ALA A 225 14.66 9.06 -5.90
C ALA A 225 13.82 9.97 -6.81
N ARG A 226 13.37 11.14 -6.32
CA ARG A 226 12.66 12.15 -7.14
C ARG A 226 13.53 12.65 -8.29
N ASP A 227 14.78 12.99 -8.01
CA ASP A 227 15.71 13.49 -9.03
C ASP A 227 16.06 12.38 -10.04
N GLY A 228 16.09 11.12 -9.62
CA GLY A 228 16.17 9.95 -10.50
C GLY A 228 14.93 9.80 -11.40
N LEU A 229 13.73 9.87 -10.83
CA LEU A 229 12.47 9.76 -11.57
C LEU A 229 12.33 10.89 -12.60
N ARG A 230 12.72 12.12 -12.24
CA ARG A 230 12.71 13.27 -13.16
C ARG A 230 13.56 12.98 -14.40
N ARG A 231 14.80 12.52 -14.22
CA ARG A 231 15.69 12.15 -15.35
C ARG A 231 15.10 11.05 -16.22
N GLN A 232 14.51 10.01 -15.62
CA GLN A 232 13.91 8.90 -16.37
C GLN A 232 12.67 9.30 -17.18
N LEU A 233 11.93 10.33 -16.74
CA LEU A 233 10.85 10.95 -17.50
C LEU A 233 11.38 11.90 -18.59
N GLU A 234 12.33 12.78 -18.26
CA GLU A 234 13.00 13.70 -19.21
C GLU A 234 13.63 12.92 -20.39
N GLN A 235 14.25 11.77 -20.12
CA GLN A 235 14.83 10.88 -21.14
C GLN A 235 13.80 10.12 -21.98
N GLY A 236 12.52 10.12 -21.61
CA GLY A 236 11.43 9.52 -22.39
C GLY A 236 10.67 10.52 -23.27
N HIS A 237 11.11 11.78 -23.36
CA HIS A 237 10.46 12.85 -24.14
C HIS A 237 11.37 13.38 -25.28
N GLY A 238 12.34 12.58 -25.75
CA GLY A 238 13.36 12.99 -26.74
C GLY A 238 13.67 11.91 -27.76
#